data_AF-A0A840UDW2-F1
#
_entry.id   AF-A0A840UDW2-F1
#
_cell.length_a   1.000
_cell.length_b   1.000
_cell.length_c   1.000
_cell.angle_alpha   90.00
_cell.angle_beta   90.00
_cell.angle_gamma   90.00
#
_symmetry.space_group_name_H-M   'P 1'
#
loop_
_entity.id
_entity.type
_entity.pdbx_description
1 polymer ?
#
loop_
_entity_poly.entity_id
_entity_poly.type
_entity_poly.pdbx_seq_one_letter_code
_entity_poly.pdbx_strand_id
1 'polypeptide(L)'
;MKIPIRWQLVLLIGLFIFGTLFSSIITIQHFISVDYKEKLQNNNAIMSESIARNISQYIYSAVIINDMTADKYSQIKDYPYSQKKQELININQQYPWLENVAFIDLHGVQIIRTNGIEGDRSYQDWFKKISSTPRTIF
;
A
#
# COMPACT_ATOMS: atom_id res chain seq x y z
N MET A 1 -41.42 -27.78 52.59
CA MET A 1 -42.24 -28.50 51.58
C MET A 1 -41.35 -29.49 50.85
N LYS A 2 -41.66 -30.79 50.91
CA LYS A 2 -40.94 -31.80 50.10
C LYS A 2 -41.55 -31.81 48.70
N ILE A 3 -40.73 -31.56 47.69
CA ILE A 3 -41.16 -31.63 46.29
C ILE A 3 -41.48 -33.10 45.98
N PRO A 4 -42.64 -33.42 45.41
CA PRO A 4 -42.99 -34.80 45.05
C PRO A 4 -42.01 -35.34 43.99
N ILE A 5 -41.69 -36.65 44.07
CA ILE A 5 -40.64 -37.30 43.28
C ILE A 5 -40.80 -37.11 41.76
N ARG A 6 -42.05 -37.04 41.27
CA ARG A 6 -42.38 -36.83 39.85
C ARG A 6 -41.93 -35.46 39.35
N TRP A 7 -42.06 -34.43 40.18
CA TRP A 7 -41.63 -33.06 39.87
C TRP A 7 -40.12 -32.93 39.90
N GLN A 8 -39.44 -33.64 40.81
CA GLN A 8 -37.97 -33.71 40.81
C GLN A 8 -37.44 -34.32 39.51
N LEU A 9 -38.10 -35.37 39.01
CA LEU A 9 -37.71 -36.04 37.77
C LEU A 9 -37.91 -35.15 36.53
N VAL A 10 -39.02 -34.40 36.47
CA VAL A 10 -39.29 -33.43 35.40
C VAL A 10 -38.25 -32.31 35.40
N LEU A 11 -37.88 -31.77 36.56
CA LEU A 11 -36.84 -30.75 36.67
C LEU A 11 -35.47 -31.27 36.21
N LEU A 12 -35.14 -32.51 36.56
CA LEU A 12 -33.85 -33.11 36.20
C LEU A 12 -33.73 -33.31 34.68
N ILE A 13 -34.79 -33.83 34.03
CA ILE A 13 -34.85 -33.99 32.58
C ILE A 13 -34.83 -32.62 31.87
N GLY A 14 -35.60 -31.64 32.37
CA GLY A 14 -35.64 -30.30 31.82
C GLY A 14 -34.27 -29.60 31.90
N LEU A 15 -33.59 -29.71 33.04
CA LEU A 15 -32.25 -29.15 33.23
C LEU A 15 -31.21 -29.84 32.36
N PHE A 16 -31.34 -31.16 32.15
CA PHE A 16 -30.47 -31.90 31.24
C PHE A 16 -30.63 -31.43 29.78
N ILE A 17 -31.87 -31.30 29.30
CA ILE A 17 -32.16 -30.77 27.95
C ILE A 17 -31.65 -29.33 27.82
N PHE A 18 -31.90 -28.49 28.82
CA PHE A 18 -31.45 -27.10 28.77
C PHE A 18 -29.93 -26.98 28.81
N GLY A 19 -29.26 -27.82 29.59
CA GLY A 19 -27.81 -27.87 29.69
C GLY A 19 -27.15 -28.30 28.38
N THR A 20 -27.68 -29.33 27.71
CA THR A 20 -27.14 -29.77 26.42
C THR A 20 -27.35 -28.73 25.32
N LEU A 21 -28.51 -28.08 25.26
CA LEU A 21 -28.76 -26.98 24.34
C LEU A 21 -27.83 -25.79 24.59
N PHE A 22 -27.69 -25.37 25.85
CA PHE A 22 -26.80 -24.26 26.21
C PHE A 22 -25.34 -24.55 25.88
N SER A 23 -24.87 -25.77 26.19
CA SER A 23 -23.52 -26.21 25.82
C SER A 23 -23.32 -26.22 24.30
N SER A 24 -24.32 -26.66 23.52
CA SER A 24 -24.21 -26.68 22.06
C SER A 24 -24.09 -25.27 21.47
N ILE A 25 -24.84 -24.30 21.99
CA ILE A 25 -24.79 -22.90 21.55
C ILE A 25 -23.41 -22.30 21.81
N ILE A 26 -22.85 -22.49 23.00
CA ILE A 26 -21.51 -21.99 23.34
C ILE A 26 -20.46 -22.58 22.39
N THR A 27 -20.50 -23.88 22.16
CA THR A 27 -19.55 -24.56 21.28
C THR A 27 -19.66 -24.05 19.84
N ILE A 28 -20.88 -23.91 19.31
CA ILE A 28 -21.10 -23.37 17.95
C ILE A 28 -20.57 -21.94 17.83
N GLN A 29 -20.86 -21.07 18.81
CA GLN A 29 -20.36 -19.70 18.81
C GLN A 29 -18.82 -19.65 18.85
N HIS A 30 -18.20 -20.53 19.64
CA HIS A 30 -16.75 -20.62 19.71
C HIS A 30 -16.15 -20.98 18.34
N PHE A 31 -16.62 -22.05 17.69
CA PHE A 31 -16.13 -22.45 16.37
C PHE A 31 -16.36 -21.38 15.30
N ILE A 32 -17.55 -20.77 15.25
CA ILE A 32 -17.84 -19.69 14.30
C ILE A 32 -16.87 -18.51 14.51
N SER A 33 -16.58 -18.14 15.76
CA SER A 33 -15.68 -17.03 16.06
C SER A 33 -14.24 -17.30 15.61
N VAL A 34 -13.77 -18.54 15.76
CA VAL A 34 -12.43 -18.97 15.33
C VAL A 34 -12.33 -18.95 13.81
N ASP A 35 -13.27 -19.61 13.12
CA ASP A 35 -13.30 -19.65 11.65
C ASP A 35 -13.43 -18.25 11.04
N TYR A 36 -14.23 -17.38 11.67
CA TYR A 36 -14.38 -16.01 11.24
C TYR A 36 -13.08 -15.22 11.40
N LYS A 37 -12.40 -15.38 12.54
CA LYS A 37 -11.12 -14.70 12.80
C LYS A 37 -10.04 -15.16 11.82
N GLU A 38 -9.95 -16.45 11.55
CA GLU A 38 -9.00 -17.01 10.58
C GLU A 38 -9.28 -16.48 9.16
N LYS A 39 -10.54 -16.53 8.71
CA LYS A 39 -10.93 -15.97 7.41
C LYS A 39 -10.63 -14.48 7.30
N LEU A 40 -10.85 -13.71 8.36
CA LEU A 40 -10.56 -12.28 8.39
C LEU A 40 -9.05 -12.02 8.33
N GLN A 41 -8.24 -12.80 9.04
CA GLN A 41 -6.77 -12.71 8.96
C GLN A 41 -6.26 -13.05 7.56
N ASN A 42 -6.76 -14.13 6.95
CA ASN A 42 -6.37 -14.53 5.61
C ASN A 42 -6.77 -13.48 4.57
N ASN A 43 -8.00 -12.97 4.64
CA ASN A 43 -8.47 -11.92 3.74
C ASN A 43 -7.65 -10.64 3.88
N ASN A 44 -7.32 -10.23 5.11
CA ASN A 44 -6.47 -9.07 5.35
C ASN A 44 -5.06 -9.29 4.82
N ALA A 45 -4.51 -10.50 4.94
CA ALA A 45 -3.20 -10.85 4.39
C ALA A 45 -3.20 -10.76 2.85
N ILE A 46 -4.18 -11.38 2.19
CA ILE A 46 -4.35 -11.34 0.72
C ILE A 46 -4.55 -9.90 0.23
N MET A 47 -5.39 -9.12 0.93
CA MET A 47 -5.62 -7.71 0.58
C MET A 47 -4.34 -6.89 0.73
N SER A 48 -3.62 -7.08 1.84
CA SER A 48 -2.35 -6.39 2.09
C SER A 48 -1.30 -6.75 1.05
N GLU A 49 -1.23 -8.02 0.64
CA GLU A 49 -0.33 -8.47 -0.43
C GLU A 49 -0.70 -7.83 -1.77
N SER A 50 -2.00 -7.77 -2.10
CA SER A 50 -2.49 -7.12 -3.33
C SER A 50 -2.13 -5.63 -3.36
N ILE A 51 -2.32 -4.93 -2.23
CA ILE A 51 -1.93 -3.52 -2.09
C ILE A 51 -0.41 -3.36 -2.24
N ALA A 52 0.39 -4.19 -1.57
CA ALA A 52 1.84 -4.14 -1.65
C ALA A 52 2.35 -4.39 -3.07
N ARG A 53 1.73 -5.33 -3.81
CA ARG A 53 2.03 -5.61 -5.21
C ARG A 53 1.69 -4.43 -6.11
N ASN A 54 0.54 -3.80 -5.91
CA ASN A 54 0.13 -2.61 -6.66
C ASN A 54 1.10 -1.43 -6.41
N ILE A 55 1.50 -1.20 -5.16
CA ILE A 55 2.49 -0.17 -4.82
C ILE A 55 3.85 -0.49 -5.46
N SER A 56 4.28 -1.75 -5.39
CA SER A 56 5.55 -2.18 -5.99
C SER A 56 5.55 -1.97 -7.50
N GLN A 57 4.45 -2.32 -8.17
CA GLN A 57 4.28 -2.11 -9.60
C GLN A 57 4.28 -0.61 -9.94
N TYR A 58 3.59 0.22 -9.15
CA TYR A 58 3.60 1.68 -9.31
C TYR A 58 5.01 2.26 -9.22
N ILE A 59 5.78 1.89 -8.18
CA ILE A 59 7.16 2.33 -8.01
C ILE A 59 8.03 1.86 -9.18
N TYR A 60 7.90 0.60 -9.58
CA TYR A 60 8.65 0.03 -10.70
C TYR A 60 8.37 0.77 -12.01
N SER A 61 7.10 1.06 -12.31
CA SER A 61 6.73 1.88 -13.47
C SER A 61 7.32 3.29 -13.39
N ALA A 62 7.32 3.93 -12.21
CA ALA A 62 7.94 5.25 -12.04
C ALA A 62 9.45 5.23 -12.29
N VAL A 63 10.16 4.20 -11.82
CA VAL A 63 11.60 4.02 -12.08
C VAL A 63 11.87 3.84 -13.57
N ILE A 64 11.11 2.96 -14.24
CA ILE A 64 11.22 2.75 -15.68
C ILE A 64 11.01 4.04 -16.45
N ILE A 65 9.96 4.81 -16.11
CA ILE A 65 9.70 6.09 -16.76
C ILE A 65 10.84 7.08 -16.53
N ASN A 66 11.38 7.14 -15.31
CA ASN A 66 12.53 7.98 -15.00
C ASN A 66 13.75 7.62 -15.86
N ASP A 67 14.06 6.33 -16.01
CA ASP A 67 15.20 5.87 -16.81
C ASP A 67 15.00 6.15 -18.31
N MET A 68 13.82 5.80 -18.85
CA MET A 68 13.49 6.10 -20.25
C MET A 68 13.52 7.61 -20.53
N THR A 69 13.06 8.43 -19.57
CA THR A 69 13.08 9.89 -19.68
C THR A 69 14.51 10.43 -19.61
N ALA A 70 15.33 9.92 -18.70
CA ALA A 70 16.73 10.32 -18.57
C ALA A 70 17.54 9.99 -19.84
N ASP A 71 17.32 8.82 -20.42
CA ASP A 71 18.00 8.41 -21.66
C ASP A 71 17.53 9.26 -22.85
N LYS A 72 16.22 9.43 -23.02
CA LYS A 72 15.62 10.22 -24.11
C LYS A 72 16.06 11.69 -24.07
N TYR A 73 16.18 12.26 -22.87
CA TYR A 73 16.46 13.68 -22.66
C TYR A 73 17.86 13.93 -22.05
N SER A 74 18.84 13.11 -22.41
CA SER A 74 20.22 13.21 -21.90
C SER A 74 20.88 14.58 -22.13
N GLN A 75 20.47 15.31 -23.17
CA GLN A 75 20.99 16.64 -23.53
C GLN A 75 20.09 17.80 -23.10
N ILE A 76 19.10 17.56 -22.22
CA ILE A 76 18.11 18.59 -21.85
C ILE A 76 18.72 19.83 -21.18
N LYS A 77 19.95 19.73 -20.67
CA LYS A 77 20.68 20.87 -20.12
C LYS A 77 20.92 21.95 -21.19
N ASP A 78 21.13 21.56 -22.44
CA ASP A 78 21.52 22.44 -23.54
C ASP A 78 20.31 23.01 -24.29
N TYR A 79 19.11 22.52 -24.01
CA TYR A 79 17.90 22.98 -24.67
C TYR A 79 17.54 24.41 -24.24
N PRO A 80 16.93 25.22 -25.12
CA PRO A 80 16.26 26.46 -24.72
C PRO A 80 15.20 26.20 -23.64
N TYR A 81 15.02 27.15 -22.72
CA TYR A 81 14.06 27.02 -21.61
C TYR A 81 12.64 26.64 -22.06
N SER A 82 12.16 27.24 -23.16
CA SER A 82 10.84 26.94 -23.74
C SER A 82 10.70 25.48 -24.14
N GLN A 83 11.75 24.89 -24.72
CA GLN A 83 11.77 23.48 -25.10
C GLN A 83 11.80 22.58 -23.87
N LYS A 84 12.64 22.87 -22.86
CA LYS A 84 12.66 22.11 -21.59
C LYS A 84 11.29 22.06 -20.93
N LYS A 85 10.61 23.20 -20.89
CA LYS A 85 9.26 23.30 -20.31
C LYS A 85 8.24 22.51 -21.11
N GLN A 86 8.31 22.56 -22.44
CA GLN A 86 7.42 21.78 -23.29
C GLN A 86 7.61 20.27 -23.09
N GLU A 87 8.86 19.79 -22.98
CA GLU A 87 9.13 18.38 -22.73
C GLU A 87 8.57 17.91 -21.37
N LEU A 88 8.69 18.73 -20.32
CA LEU A 88 8.06 18.42 -19.03
C LEU A 88 6.55 18.38 -19.09
N ILE A 89 5.92 19.29 -19.85
CA ILE A 89 4.48 19.25 -20.09
C ILE A 89 4.09 17.96 -20.81
N ASN A 90 4.84 17.57 -21.85
CA ASN A 90 4.59 16.34 -22.59
C ASN A 90 4.71 15.10 -21.69
N ILE A 91 5.73 15.03 -20.82
CA ILE A 91 5.90 13.94 -19.85
C ILE A 91 4.71 13.89 -18.88
N ASN A 92 4.30 15.04 -18.34
CA ASN A 92 3.17 15.12 -17.40
C ASN A 92 1.83 14.73 -18.07
N GLN A 93 1.64 15.10 -19.34
CA GLN A 93 0.47 14.68 -20.12
C GLN A 93 0.46 13.18 -20.40
N GLN A 94 1.64 12.59 -20.66
CA GLN A 94 1.78 11.16 -20.89
C GLN A 94 1.59 10.34 -19.60
N TYR A 95 1.98 10.89 -18.46
CA TYR A 95 1.93 10.24 -17.15
C TYR A 95 1.25 11.15 -16.10
N PRO A 96 -0.07 11.37 -16.18
CA PRO A 96 -0.79 12.37 -15.37
C PRO A 96 -0.84 12.06 -13.87
N TRP A 97 -0.47 10.85 -13.47
CA TRP A 97 -0.35 10.44 -12.07
C TRP A 97 0.96 10.91 -11.42
N LEU A 98 1.91 11.47 -12.20
CA LEU A 98 3.10 12.12 -11.68
C LEU A 98 2.78 13.58 -11.32
N GLU A 99 2.65 13.89 -10.04
CA GLU A 99 2.31 15.25 -9.60
C GLU A 99 3.39 16.29 -9.95
N ASN A 100 4.65 15.89 -9.91
CA ASN A 100 5.79 16.78 -10.11
C ASN A 100 6.93 16.05 -10.81
N VAL A 101 7.38 16.59 -11.93
CA VAL A 101 8.53 16.11 -12.69
C VAL A 101 9.54 17.23 -12.76
N ALA A 102 10.81 16.91 -12.54
CA ALA A 102 11.90 17.88 -12.59
C ALA A 102 13.16 17.24 -13.16
N PHE A 103 13.92 18.02 -13.93
CA PHE A 103 15.28 17.67 -14.31
C PHE A 103 16.24 18.34 -13.33
N ILE A 104 17.15 17.55 -12.77
CA ILE A 104 18.06 17.95 -11.70
C ILE A 104 19.46 17.54 -12.13
N ASP A 105 20.42 18.44 -11.98
CA ASP A 105 21.81 18.13 -12.30
C ASP A 105 22.48 17.25 -11.22
N LEU A 106 23.70 16.82 -11.50
CA LEU A 106 24.48 15.99 -10.58
C LEU A 106 24.90 16.70 -9.29
N HIS A 107 24.72 18.02 -9.21
CA HIS A 107 25.02 18.82 -8.03
C HIS A 107 23.75 19.08 -7.18
N GLY A 108 22.57 18.66 -7.66
CA GLY A 108 21.30 18.83 -6.96
C GLY A 108 20.55 20.10 -7.36
N VAL A 109 21.04 20.85 -8.34
CA VAL A 109 20.38 22.06 -8.83
C VAL A 109 19.28 21.68 -9.82
N GLN A 110 18.06 22.16 -9.56
CA GLN A 110 16.94 21.97 -10.49
C GLN A 110 17.13 22.81 -11.76
N ILE A 111 17.14 22.13 -12.91
CA ILE A 111 17.25 22.73 -14.23
C ILE A 111 15.88 23.26 -14.68
N ILE A 112 14.82 22.49 -14.45
CA ILE A 112 13.43 22.82 -14.79
C ILE A 112 12.47 21.88 -14.03
N ARG A 113 11.24 22.31 -13.78
CA ARG A 113 10.18 21.51 -13.16
C ARG A 113 8.78 21.82 -13.68
N THR A 114 7.82 20.92 -13.46
CA THR A 114 6.42 21.13 -13.87
C THR A 114 5.72 22.18 -13.02
N ASN A 115 5.88 22.12 -11.69
CA ASN A 115 5.15 22.96 -10.74
C ASN A 115 6.05 23.46 -9.60
N GLY A 116 5.98 24.75 -9.25
CA GLY A 116 6.70 25.35 -8.12
C GLY A 116 8.00 26.05 -8.51
N ILE A 117 8.75 26.54 -7.51
CA ILE A 117 9.98 27.31 -7.70
C ILE A 117 11.17 26.37 -7.87
N GLU A 118 12.02 26.61 -8.87
CA GLU A 118 13.31 25.93 -9.03
C GLU A 118 14.27 26.28 -7.89
N GLY A 119 15.07 25.33 -7.44
CA GLY A 119 16.08 25.58 -6.43
C GLY A 119 17.04 24.43 -6.26
N ASP A 120 17.97 24.60 -5.33
CA ASP A 120 18.88 23.53 -4.93
C ASP A 120 18.13 22.46 -4.12
N ARG A 121 18.40 21.19 -4.42
CA ARG A 121 17.87 20.00 -3.76
C ARG A 121 18.97 19.07 -3.26
N SER A 122 20.24 19.48 -3.34
CA SER A 122 21.41 18.75 -2.85
C SER A 122 21.28 18.31 -1.38
N TYR A 123 20.59 19.13 -0.57
CA TYR A 123 20.37 18.86 0.86
C TYR A 123 19.25 17.84 1.14
N GLN A 124 18.42 17.50 0.15
CA GLN A 124 17.29 16.59 0.32
C GLN A 124 17.76 15.15 0.50
N ASP A 125 17.11 14.40 1.40
CA ASP A 125 17.53 13.04 1.75
C ASP A 125 17.44 12.06 0.56
N TRP A 126 16.41 12.21 -0.28
CA TRP A 126 16.28 11.40 -1.49
C TRP A 126 17.42 11.68 -2.47
N PHE A 127 17.88 12.93 -2.59
CA PHE A 127 18.99 13.28 -3.48
C PHE A 127 20.28 12.69 -2.95
N LYS A 128 20.58 12.91 -1.66
CA LYS A 128 21.75 12.32 -0.97
C LYS A 128 21.79 10.80 -1.15
N LYS A 129 20.65 10.13 -0.97
CA LYS A 129 20.55 8.67 -1.10
C LYS A 129 20.84 8.20 -2.53
N ILE A 130 20.31 8.88 -3.54
CA ILE A 130 20.58 8.55 -4.95
C ILE A 130 22.05 8.81 -5.28
N SER A 131 22.61 9.94 -4.84
CA SER A 131 24.01 10.30 -5.09
C SER A 131 25.01 9.38 -4.37
N SER A 132 24.64 8.84 -3.20
CA SER A 132 25.50 7.93 -2.43
C SER A 132 25.37 6.46 -2.84
N THR A 133 24.31 6.10 -3.57
CA THR A 133 24.07 4.71 -3.98
C THR A 133 24.57 4.52 -5.41
N PRO A 134 25.61 3.68 -5.64
CA PRO A 134 26.00 3.32 -7.00
C PRO A 134 24.77 2.76 -7.74
N ARG A 135 24.53 3.17 -8.99
CA ARG A 135 23.50 2.54 -9.83
C ARG A 135 23.87 1.05 -10.00
N THR A 136 23.35 0.18 -9.14
CA THR A 136 23.27 -1.24 -9.44
C THR A 136 22.16 -1.41 -10.46
N ILE A 137 22.58 -1.49 -11.72
CA ILE A 137 21.76 -1.95 -12.83
C ILE A 137 21.31 -3.37 -12.45
N PHE A 138 20.01 -3.56 -12.25
CA PHE A 138 19.41 -4.89 -12.21
C PHE A 138 19.17 -5.37 -13.64
#